data_AF-A0A7K4MWQ2-F1
#
_entry.id   AF-A0A7K4MWQ2-F1
#
_cell.length_a   1.000
_cell.length_b   1.000
_cell.length_c   1.000
_cell.angle_alpha   90.00
_cell.angle_beta   90.00
_cell.angle_gamma   90.00
#
_symmetry.space_group_name_H-M   'P 1'
#
loop_
_entity.id
_entity.type
_entity.pdbx_description
1 polymer ?
#
loop_
_entity_poly.entity_id
_entity_poly.type
_entity_poly.pdbx_seq_one_letter_code
_entity_poly.pdbx_strand_id
1 'polypeptide(L)'
;MKVSSLLLLSLIVSSCTSWPKFTQIEVQTVEVERNIPIQNRPRQLNLSNITWYVVTEENFEEFKKRYEKENGMFLFYVISIRDYETLSLNMAEIKRYIEQQKQIIIYYEEAIVPEKEEKK
;
A
#
# COMPACT_ATOMS: atom_id res chain seq x y z
N MET A 1 35.19 81.43 -2.10
CA MET A 1 33.79 80.94 -2.14
C MET A 1 33.57 79.65 -2.97
N LYS A 2 34.59 79.04 -3.59
CA LYS A 2 34.42 77.80 -4.38
C LYS A 2 34.44 76.50 -3.54
N VAL A 3 35.14 76.51 -2.40
CA VAL A 3 35.31 75.32 -1.53
C VAL A 3 34.03 75.00 -0.74
N SER A 4 33.26 76.02 -0.36
CA SER A 4 31.99 75.86 0.38
C SER A 4 30.86 75.29 -0.50
N SER A 5 30.86 75.59 -1.80
CA SER A 5 29.89 75.05 -2.77
C SER A 5 30.12 73.55 -3.05
N LEU A 6 31.39 73.12 -3.10
CA LEU A 6 31.76 71.72 -3.26
C LEU A 6 31.33 70.85 -2.07
N LEU A 7 31.37 71.42 -0.86
CA LEU A 7 31.03 70.75 0.39
C LEU A 7 29.50 70.62 0.59
N LEU A 8 28.74 71.57 0.04
CA LEU A 8 27.27 71.50 -0.01
C LEU A 8 26.78 70.47 -1.04
N LEU A 9 27.50 70.33 -2.17
CA LEU A 9 27.19 69.34 -3.18
C LEU A 9 27.45 67.90 -2.70
N SER A 10 28.48 67.67 -1.89
CA SER A 10 28.79 66.33 -1.35
C SER A 10 27.77 65.83 -0.32
N LEU A 11 27.11 66.73 0.42
CA LEU A 11 26.04 66.38 1.38
C LEU A 11 24.75 65.91 0.70
N ILE A 12 24.46 66.41 -0.51
CA ILE A 12 23.21 66.08 -1.22
C ILE A 12 23.32 64.69 -1.88
N VAL A 13 24.49 64.30 -2.40
CA VAL A 13 24.70 62.96 -3.01
C VAL A 13 24.81 61.82 -1.99
N SER A 14 25.08 62.12 -0.71
CA SER A 14 25.16 61.10 0.35
C SER A 14 23.80 60.68 0.90
N SER A 15 22.70 61.31 0.46
CA SER A 15 21.34 61.03 0.96
C SER A 15 20.64 59.84 0.28
N CYS A 16 21.19 59.29 -0.82
CA CYS A 16 20.57 58.17 -1.55
C CYS A 16 20.85 56.77 -0.95
N THR A 17 21.71 56.65 0.08
CA THR A 17 22.02 55.35 0.72
C THR A 17 21.05 54.96 1.85
N SER A 18 20.14 55.86 2.22
CA SER A 18 19.22 55.65 3.36
C SER A 18 17.91 54.94 3.02
N TRP A 19 17.78 54.40 1.80
CA TRP A 19 16.59 53.61 1.45
C TRP A 19 16.50 52.41 2.43
N PRO A 20 15.43 52.30 3.24
CA PRO A 20 15.29 51.18 4.15
C PRO A 20 15.21 49.92 3.30
N LYS A 21 16.22 49.06 3.42
CA LYS A 21 16.27 47.78 2.72
C LYS A 21 14.92 47.09 2.99
N PHE A 22 14.09 46.95 1.97
CA PHE A 22 12.84 46.21 2.06
C PHE A 22 13.19 44.88 2.75
N THR A 23 12.51 44.56 3.84
CA THR A 23 12.68 43.29 4.56
C THR A 23 12.58 42.19 3.51
N GLN A 24 13.71 41.55 3.22
CA GLN A 24 13.74 40.43 2.28
C GLN A 24 12.91 39.34 2.94
N ILE A 25 11.70 39.12 2.41
CA ILE A 25 10.86 38.01 2.84
C ILE A 25 11.53 36.77 2.25
N GLU A 26 12.44 36.18 3.02
CA GLU A 26 13.05 34.91 2.68
C GLU A 26 12.00 33.84 2.91
N VAL A 27 11.35 33.41 1.83
CA VAL A 27 10.37 32.33 1.86
C VAL A 27 11.15 31.03 2.10
N GLN A 28 11.36 30.68 3.36
CA GLN A 28 11.89 29.37 3.72
C GLN A 28 10.78 28.34 3.52
N THR A 29 10.92 27.53 2.48
CA THR A 29 10.10 26.34 2.28
C THR A 29 10.48 25.31 3.33
N VAL A 30 9.67 25.21 4.39
CA VAL A 30 9.78 24.13 5.37
C VAL A 30 9.16 22.89 4.73
N GLU A 31 9.96 21.84 4.55
CA GLU A 31 9.46 20.54 4.13
C GLU A 31 8.63 19.95 5.26
N VAL A 32 7.31 19.87 5.06
CA VAL A 32 6.40 19.24 6.01
C VAL A 32 6.25 17.78 5.62
N GLU A 33 6.73 16.89 6.48
CA GLU A 33 6.59 15.46 6.26
C GLU A 33 5.10 15.06 6.27
N ARG A 34 4.67 14.36 5.23
CA ARG A 34 3.26 13.97 5.08
C ARG A 34 2.97 12.74 5.93
N ASN A 35 2.23 12.91 7.02
CA ASN A 35 1.73 11.79 7.82
C ASN A 35 0.61 11.04 7.07
N ILE A 36 0.94 9.91 6.46
CA ILE A 36 -0.02 9.07 5.74
C ILE A 36 -0.45 7.94 6.69
N PRO A 37 -1.73 7.86 7.08
CA PRO A 37 -2.18 6.81 7.97
C PRO A 37 -2.18 5.45 7.26
N ILE A 38 -1.46 4.49 7.83
CA ILE A 38 -1.47 3.09 7.39
C ILE A 38 -2.87 2.52 7.65
N GLN A 39 -3.46 1.89 6.63
CA GLN A 39 -4.77 1.28 6.73
C GLN A 39 -4.69 -0.10 7.40
N ASN A 40 -5.72 -0.47 8.16
CA ASN A 40 -5.76 -1.78 8.80
C ASN A 40 -5.82 -2.90 7.75
N ARG A 41 -5.04 -3.96 7.97
CA ARG A 41 -5.06 -5.16 7.12
C ARG A 41 -6.41 -5.87 7.20
N PRO A 42 -6.84 -6.54 6.11
CA PRO A 42 -8.09 -7.29 6.10
C PRO A 42 -8.03 -8.44 7.12
N ARG A 43 -9.22 -8.88 7.57
CA ARG A 43 -9.35 -10.03 8.45
C ARG A 43 -8.68 -11.26 7.82
N GLN A 44 -7.95 -12.02 8.63
CA GLN A 44 -7.35 -13.28 8.20
C GLN A 44 -8.40 -14.27 7.70
N LEU A 45 -7.99 -15.12 6.76
CA LEU A 45 -8.84 -16.18 6.22
C LEU A 45 -9.07 -17.23 7.32
N ASN A 46 -10.32 -17.61 7.51
CA ASN A 46 -10.71 -18.76 8.32
C ASN A 46 -11.47 -19.73 7.40
N LEU A 47 -10.77 -20.77 6.95
CA LEU A 47 -11.28 -21.72 5.97
C LEU A 47 -11.82 -22.96 6.68
N SER A 48 -12.99 -23.44 6.25
CA SER A 48 -13.54 -24.71 6.72
C SER A 48 -12.88 -25.89 6.02
N ASN A 49 -12.79 -27.03 6.71
CA ASN A 49 -12.27 -28.26 6.13
C ASN A 49 -13.23 -28.81 5.07
N ILE A 50 -12.67 -29.29 3.97
CA ILE A 50 -13.42 -29.91 2.88
C ILE A 50 -12.92 -31.34 2.73
N THR A 51 -13.84 -32.31 2.74
CA THR A 51 -13.54 -33.72 2.48
C THR A 51 -13.89 -34.07 1.05
N TRP A 52 -12.94 -34.67 0.33
CA TRP A 52 -13.11 -35.12 -1.04
C TRP A 52 -13.32 -36.63 -1.08
N TYR A 53 -14.28 -37.08 -1.89
CA TYR A 53 -14.54 -38.50 -2.13
C TYR A 53 -14.17 -38.85 -3.57
N VAL A 54 -13.32 -39.86 -3.74
CA VAL A 54 -12.99 -40.42 -5.06
C VAL A 54 -13.82 -41.68 -5.26
N VAL A 55 -14.76 -41.61 -6.19
CA VAL A 55 -15.74 -42.66 -6.43
C VAL A 55 -15.49 -43.27 -7.80
N THR A 56 -15.39 -44.59 -7.84
CA THR A 56 -15.28 -45.41 -9.04
C THR A 56 -16.46 -46.36 -9.11
N GLU A 57 -16.66 -47.03 -10.24
CA GLU A 57 -17.73 -48.02 -10.38
C GLU A 57 -17.61 -49.15 -9.34
N GLU A 58 -16.38 -49.58 -9.05
CA GLU A 58 -16.09 -50.66 -8.10
C GLU A 58 -16.49 -50.33 -6.65
N ASN A 59 -16.40 -49.05 -6.25
CA ASN A 59 -16.64 -48.63 -4.86
C ASN A 59 -17.98 -47.92 -4.65
N PHE A 60 -18.75 -47.69 -5.72
CA PHE A 60 -19.95 -46.86 -5.70
C PHE A 60 -21.01 -47.37 -4.72
N GLU A 61 -21.28 -48.67 -4.73
CA GLU A 61 -22.33 -49.27 -3.89
C GLU A 61 -22.02 -49.17 -2.40
N GLU A 62 -20.76 -49.37 -2.01
CA GLU A 62 -20.33 -49.21 -0.62
C GLU A 62 -20.32 -47.74 -0.21
N PHE A 63 -19.83 -46.87 -1.10
CA PHE A 63 -19.82 -45.42 -0.89
C PHE A 63 -21.22 -44.88 -0.66
N LYS A 64 -22.20 -45.24 -1.50
CA LYS A 64 -23.59 -44.77 -1.39
C LYS A 64 -24.19 -45.13 -0.03
N LYS A 65 -24.04 -46.39 0.41
CA LYS A 65 -24.55 -46.84 1.72
C LYS A 65 -23.93 -46.08 2.89
N ARG A 66 -22.61 -45.86 2.84
CA ARG A 66 -21.90 -45.08 3.87
C ARG A 66 -22.34 -43.62 3.87
N TYR A 67 -22.41 -43.00 2.70
CA TYR A 67 -22.76 -41.58 2.54
C TYR A 67 -24.18 -41.29 3.00
N GLU A 68 -25.16 -42.13 2.63
CA GLU A 68 -26.54 -41.99 3.09
C GLU A 68 -26.66 -42.16 4.61
N LYS A 69 -25.88 -43.06 5.22
CA LYS A 69 -25.86 -43.24 6.68
C LYS A 69 -25.29 -42.03 7.41
N GLU A 70 -24.26 -41.39 6.85
CA GLU A 70 -23.59 -40.24 7.48
C GLU A 70 -24.36 -38.93 7.25
N ASN A 71 -24.92 -38.74 6.06
CA ASN A 71 -25.46 -37.45 5.60
C ASN A 71 -26.99 -37.45 5.40
N GLY A 72 -27.65 -38.60 5.56
CA GLY A 72 -29.12 -38.76 5.50
C GLY A 72 -29.72 -38.80 4.09
N MET A 73 -29.13 -38.12 3.11
CA MET A 73 -29.61 -38.09 1.72
C MET A 73 -28.45 -38.23 0.73
N PHE A 74 -28.68 -39.00 -0.33
CA PHE A 74 -27.71 -39.14 -1.41
C PHE A 74 -27.84 -37.99 -2.41
N LEU A 75 -26.98 -36.98 -2.25
CA LEU A 75 -26.87 -35.83 -3.13
C LEU A 75 -25.39 -35.50 -3.33
N PHE A 76 -24.99 -35.24 -4.56
CA PHE A 76 -23.61 -34.88 -4.88
C PHE A 76 -23.58 -33.85 -6.01
N TYR A 77 -22.60 -32.95 -5.93
CA TYR A 77 -22.16 -32.13 -7.04
C TYR A 77 -21.07 -32.87 -7.79
N VAL A 78 -21.12 -32.84 -9.13
CA VAL A 78 -20.11 -33.49 -9.98
C VAL A 78 -19.25 -32.43 -10.63
N ILE A 79 -17.93 -32.62 -10.55
CA ILE A 79 -16.94 -31.85 -11.30
C ILE A 79 -16.09 -32.86 -12.06
N SER A 80 -15.80 -32.62 -13.34
CA SER A 80 -14.89 -33.49 -14.09
C SER A 80 -13.47 -33.38 -13.54
N ILE A 81 -12.65 -34.42 -13.72
CA ILE A 81 -11.24 -34.40 -13.27
C ILE A 81 -10.48 -33.23 -13.91
N ARG A 82 -10.75 -32.95 -15.19
CA ARG A 82 -10.15 -31.83 -15.93
C ARG A 82 -10.56 -30.47 -15.36
N ASP A 83 -11.84 -30.32 -15.00
CA ASP A 83 -12.32 -29.06 -14.43
C ASP A 83 -11.80 -28.86 -13.00
N TYR A 84 -11.62 -29.95 -12.24
CA TYR A 84 -10.96 -29.90 -10.94
C TYR A 84 -9.50 -29.44 -11.07
N GLU A 85 -8.75 -29.98 -12.04
CA GLU A 85 -7.40 -29.51 -12.35
C GLU A 85 -7.40 -28.02 -12.73
N THR A 86 -8.32 -27.60 -13.59
CA THR A 86 -8.49 -26.20 -13.99
C THR A 86 -8.78 -25.30 -12.78
N LEU A 87 -9.65 -25.75 -11.86
CA LEU A 87 -9.94 -25.03 -10.61
C LEU A 87 -8.68 -24.88 -9.75
N SER A 88 -7.85 -25.92 -9.66
CA SER A 88 -6.59 -25.88 -8.92
C SER A 88 -5.60 -24.87 -9.51
N LEU A 89 -5.51 -24.79 -10.84
CA LEU A 89 -4.68 -23.80 -11.54
C LEU A 89 -5.21 -22.38 -11.32
N ASN A 90 -6.53 -22.18 -11.39
CA ASN A 90 -7.16 -20.89 -11.10
C ASN A 90 -6.91 -20.46 -9.64
N MET A 91 -6.96 -21.39 -8.69
CA MET A 91 -6.66 -21.10 -7.29
C MET A 91 -5.19 -20.69 -7.09
N ALA A 92 -4.26 -21.35 -7.78
CA ALA A 92 -2.85 -20.98 -7.77
C ALA A 92 -2.63 -19.56 -8.34
N GLU A 93 -3.35 -19.22 -9.41
CA GLU A 93 -3.29 -17.89 -10.03
C GLU A 93 -3.87 -16.79 -9.12
N ILE A 94 -4.99 -17.06 -8.45
CA ILE A 94 -5.56 -16.16 -7.44
C ILE A 94 -4.57 -15.96 -6.28
N LYS A 95 -3.95 -17.03 -5.78
CA LYS A 95 -2.93 -16.94 -4.73
C LYS A 95 -1.76 -16.06 -5.17
N ARG A 96 -1.23 -16.29 -6.37
CA ARG A 96 -0.15 -15.50 -6.97
C ARG A 96 -0.52 -14.01 -7.04
N TYR A 97 -1.73 -13.70 -7.53
CA TYR A 97 -2.22 -12.33 -7.63
C TYR A 97 -2.31 -11.65 -6.25
N ILE A 98 -2.88 -12.31 -5.24
CA ILE A 98 -3.00 -11.78 -3.87
C ILE A 98 -1.62 -11.55 -3.25
N GLU A 99 -0.68 -12.48 -3.44
CA GLU A 99 0.67 -12.35 -2.92
C GLU A 99 1.40 -11.14 -3.53
N GLN A 100 1.27 -10.93 -4.84
CA GLN A 100 1.84 -9.76 -5.51
C GLN A 100 1.25 -8.45 -4.99
N GLN A 101 -0.08 -8.37 -4.86
CA GLN A 101 -0.73 -7.19 -4.28
C GLN A 101 -0.28 -6.91 -2.85
N LYS A 102 -0.10 -7.98 -2.05
CA LYS A 102 0.43 -7.84 -0.68
C LYS A 102 1.84 -7.28 -0.66
N GLN A 103 2.72 -7.69 -1.59
CA GLN A 103 4.08 -7.12 -1.66
C GLN A 103 4.07 -5.64 -2.02
N ILE A 104 3.17 -5.21 -2.92
CA ILE A 104 3.01 -3.79 -3.26
C ILE A 104 2.59 -2.99 -2.02
N ILE A 105 1.62 -3.50 -1.25
CA ILE A 105 1.18 -2.86 0.00
C ILE A 105 2.35 -2.74 0.99
N ILE A 106 3.10 -3.83 1.20
CA ILE A 106 4.26 -3.83 2.11
C ILE A 106 5.30 -2.80 1.67
N TYR A 107 5.62 -2.75 0.38
CA TYR A 107 6.57 -1.79 -0.16
C TYR A 107 6.19 -0.33 0.15
N TYR A 108 4.92 0.03 -0.05
CA TYR A 108 4.46 1.38 0.29
C TYR A 108 4.35 1.62 1.79
N GLU A 109 3.94 0.61 2.58
CA GLU A 109 3.96 0.71 4.04
C GLU A 109 5.38 1.02 4.54
N GLU A 110 6.39 0.32 4.03
CA GLU A 110 7.81 0.53 4.38
C GLU A 110 8.33 1.90 3.92
N ALA A 111 7.98 2.35 2.72
CA ALA A 111 8.42 3.64 2.17
C ALA A 111 7.83 4.86 2.90
N ILE A 112 6.74 4.69 3.67
CA ILE A 112 6.08 5.76 4.43
C ILE A 112 6.61 5.84 5.87
N VAL A 113 7.31 4.82 6.36
CA VAL A 113 7.88 4.84 7.71
C VAL A 113 9.00 5.89 7.75
N PRO A 114 8.91 6.93 8.61
CA PRO A 114 9.95 7.94 8.71
C PRO A 114 11.29 7.30 9.10
N GLU A 115 12.37 7.68 8.43
CA GLU A 115 13.71 7.32 8.87
C GLU A 115 13.91 7.89 10.28
N LYS A 116 14.27 7.04 11.24
CA LYS A 116 14.58 7.49 12.59
C LYS A 116 15.77 8.46 12.49
N GLU A 117 15.53 9.72 12.81
CA GLU A 117 16.61 10.70 13.00
C GLU A 117 17.60 10.13 14.02
N GLU A 118 18.80 9.74 13.56
CA GLU A 118 19.92 9.52 14.45
C GLU A 118 20.20 10.85 15.16
N LYS A 119 19.78 10.93 16.42
CA LYS A 119 20.14 12.03 17.31
C LYS A 119 21.66 12.12 17.36
N LYS A 120 22.23 13.06 16.62
CA LYS A 120 23.61 13.53 16.79
C LYS A 120 23.76 14.27 18.11
#